data_AF-A0A917DDI1-F1
#
_entry.id   AF-A0A917DDI1-F1
#
_cell.length_a   1.000
_cell.length_b   1.000
_cell.length_c   1.000
_cell.angle_alpha   90.00
_cell.angle_beta   90.00
_cell.angle_gamma   90.00
#
_symmetry.space_group_name_H-M   'P 1'
#
loop_
_entity.id
_entity.type
_entity.pdbx_description
1 polymer ?
#
loop_
_entity_poly.entity_id
_entity_poly.type
_entity_poly.pdbx_seq_one_letter_code
_entity_poly.pdbx_strand_id
1 'polypeptide(L)'
;MAYNSEDRRHRNVNYDYRIEFVHLADGRYSTSGALYDIEGMFPNSSRKCLFATREEAIRASAGRVMRHLRYARKQTGWPHRISSEQAEGVLAWIRQTVAREAPRVRAVPPAVEEPVVVDIHAKISIMEDRILRCRKAVAREEKKATPDGGFCERGRAAIAELSKVLDMRKASAGIVDVVQKKAPRKKKPSIGSLLAAAGLALVDRYTGDHYLVEWDGEIPNPSSVNRNPMSYVPASECDDGREQLWLVHESLAEHPQVTLAEAALGKRLEVWTRGSLGRHRATKASWRHAMDLADDDHFQDLIDTAHLTTPADIDSAVTLHLDGWDHRKGRKPALSIKNARRILDEIGAGCEIHSRSRELIYGDGLQVSPGIEYYPRNRIGVAWMVIHGLEDGLLIRERDGFIVLSAALAEARAPMWDSKGRKPAEIPVQPESSP
;
A
#
# COMPACT_ATOMS: atom_id res chain seq x y z
N MET A 1 10.54 14.06 3.10
CA MET A 1 9.79 14.82 4.14
C MET A 1 10.66 15.95 4.65
N ALA A 2 10.39 17.20 4.27
CA ALA A 2 11.06 18.34 4.90
C ALA A 2 10.24 18.75 6.13
N TYR A 3 10.54 18.13 7.27
CA TYR A 3 9.92 18.44 8.56
C TYR A 3 10.59 19.70 9.11
N ASN A 4 10.01 20.88 8.88
CA ASN A 4 10.55 22.11 9.46
C ASN A 4 10.20 22.12 10.97
N SER A 5 11.17 21.77 11.80
CA SER A 5 11.04 21.45 13.23
C SER A 5 10.84 22.68 14.15
N GLU A 6 10.81 23.89 13.59
CA GLU A 6 10.80 25.12 14.38
C GLU A 6 9.41 25.57 14.87
N ASP A 7 8.31 25.03 14.34
CA ASP A 7 6.94 25.48 14.70
C ASP A 7 6.28 24.62 15.79
N ARG A 8 7.05 24.27 16.83
CA ARG A 8 6.65 23.37 17.95
C ARG A 8 5.56 23.92 18.88
N ARG A 9 4.98 25.09 18.62
CA ARG A 9 4.03 25.77 19.54
C ARG A 9 2.57 25.31 19.41
N HIS A 10 2.24 24.44 18.47
CA HIS A 10 0.84 24.00 18.20
C HIS A 10 0.62 22.49 18.38
N ARG A 11 1.16 21.86 19.43
CA ARG A 11 1.06 20.39 19.67
C ARG A 11 -0.35 19.82 19.86
N ASN A 12 -1.38 20.65 19.96
CA ASN A 12 -2.78 20.20 20.15
C ASN A 12 -3.66 20.35 18.89
N VAL A 13 -3.09 20.65 17.73
CA VAL A 13 -3.85 20.73 16.48
C VAL A 13 -3.83 19.34 15.81
N ASN A 14 -5.01 18.74 15.66
CA ASN A 14 -5.22 17.43 15.04
C ASN A 14 -4.52 17.33 13.67
N TYR A 15 -4.13 16.12 13.26
CA TYR A 15 -3.45 15.85 11.98
C TYR A 15 -4.19 16.44 10.76
N ASP A 16 -5.51 16.61 10.87
CA ASP A 16 -6.40 17.14 9.82
C ASP A 16 -6.20 18.61 9.44
N TYR A 17 -5.45 19.40 10.23
CA TYR A 17 -5.27 20.84 10.01
C TYR A 17 -3.81 21.25 9.72
N ARG A 18 -3.08 20.41 8.99
CA ARG A 18 -1.69 20.67 8.59
C ARG A 18 -1.58 21.03 7.11
N ILE A 19 -0.64 21.91 6.77
CA ILE A 19 -0.21 22.15 5.39
C ILE A 19 0.86 21.11 5.09
N GLU A 20 0.49 20.08 4.36
CA GLU A 20 1.39 19.00 3.95
C GLU A 20 1.67 19.10 2.45
N PHE A 21 2.95 18.91 2.09
CA PHE A 21 3.37 18.73 0.71
C PHE A 21 4.72 17.98 0.64
N VAL A 22 4.99 17.35 -0.51
CA VAL A 22 6.21 16.60 -0.79
C VAL A 22 6.86 17.16 -2.05
N HIS A 23 8.19 17.33 -2.03
CA HIS A 23 8.98 17.65 -3.22
C HIS A 23 9.40 16.35 -3.90
N LEU A 24 9.08 16.21 -5.18
CA LEU A 24 9.34 15.02 -5.98
C LEU A 24 10.73 15.10 -6.64
N ALA A 25 11.26 13.95 -7.04
CA ALA A 25 12.58 13.86 -7.67
C ALA A 25 12.66 14.61 -9.01
N ASP A 26 11.52 14.79 -9.69
CA ASP A 26 11.39 15.50 -10.96
C ASP A 26 11.20 17.02 -10.82
N GLY A 27 11.32 17.56 -9.59
CA GLY A 27 11.19 18.99 -9.30
C GLY A 27 9.76 19.48 -9.07
N ARG A 28 8.75 18.61 -9.22
CA ARG A 28 7.35 18.95 -8.91
C ARG A 28 7.05 18.85 -7.41
N TYR A 29 5.89 19.35 -7.01
CA TYR A 29 5.40 19.30 -5.63
C TYR A 29 4.04 18.61 -5.57
N SER A 30 3.78 17.84 -4.51
CA SER A 30 2.48 17.22 -4.27
C SER A 30 1.88 17.66 -2.94
N THR A 31 0.56 17.85 -2.87
CA THR A 31 -0.17 18.12 -1.61
C THR A 31 -0.79 16.90 -0.96
N SER A 32 -0.66 15.73 -1.58
CA SER A 32 -0.92 14.45 -0.91
C SER A 32 0.42 13.86 -0.47
N GLY A 33 0.57 13.67 0.84
CA GLY A 33 1.74 13.01 1.42
C GLY A 33 1.84 11.53 1.05
N ALA A 34 0.77 10.96 0.50
CA ALA A 34 0.77 9.61 -0.05
C ALA A 34 1.15 9.67 -1.52
N LEU A 35 2.36 9.18 -1.85
CA LEU A 35 2.82 8.93 -3.23
C LEU A 35 1.73 8.20 -4.06
N TYR A 36 0.99 7.33 -3.38
CA TYR A 36 -0.19 6.61 -3.85
C TYR A 36 -1.25 7.43 -4.61
N ASP A 37 -1.64 8.62 -4.13
CA ASP A 37 -2.67 9.44 -4.79
C ASP A 37 -2.15 10.15 -6.05
N ILE A 38 -0.83 10.23 -6.20
CA ILE A 38 -0.12 10.90 -7.30
C ILE A 38 0.07 9.94 -8.47
N GLU A 39 0.48 8.72 -8.16
CA GLU A 39 0.82 7.68 -9.14
C GLU A 39 -0.43 6.92 -9.59
N GLY A 40 -1.44 6.78 -8.72
CA GLY A 40 -2.59 5.90 -8.95
C GLY A 40 -3.73 6.40 -9.85
N MET A 41 -3.62 7.56 -10.52
CA MET A 41 -4.68 8.13 -11.40
C MET A 41 -6.13 7.85 -10.93
N PHE A 42 -6.44 8.05 -9.64
CA PHE A 42 -7.79 7.77 -9.15
C PHE A 42 -8.80 8.68 -9.88
N PRO A 43 -9.77 8.14 -10.64
CA PRO A 43 -10.73 8.95 -11.39
C PRO A 43 -11.64 9.79 -10.48
N ASN A 44 -11.69 9.48 -9.17
CA ASN A 44 -12.48 10.21 -8.18
C ASN A 44 -11.73 11.38 -7.50
N SER A 45 -10.41 11.54 -7.70
CA SER A 45 -9.68 12.73 -7.26
C SER A 45 -9.59 13.72 -8.43
N SER A 46 -10.72 14.33 -8.79
CA SER A 46 -10.81 15.41 -9.79
C SER A 46 -10.00 16.69 -9.44
N ARG A 47 -9.11 16.63 -8.44
CA ARG A 47 -8.31 17.74 -7.95
C ARG A 47 -6.85 17.48 -8.24
N LYS A 48 -6.23 18.41 -8.97
CA LYS A 48 -4.78 18.51 -9.12
C LYS A 48 -4.11 18.35 -7.75
N CYS A 49 -3.37 17.24 -7.56
CA CYS A 49 -2.53 17.00 -6.40
C CYS A 49 -1.06 17.32 -6.69
N LEU A 50 -0.69 17.49 -7.97
CA LEU A 50 0.63 17.86 -8.46
C LEU A 50 0.70 19.32 -8.90
N PHE A 51 1.81 19.96 -8.55
CA PHE A 51 2.05 21.38 -8.77
C PHE A 51 3.46 21.59 -9.30
N ALA A 52 3.62 22.55 -10.21
CA ALA A 52 4.92 22.85 -10.80
C ALA A 52 5.82 23.60 -9.81
N THR A 53 5.20 24.34 -8.88
CA THR A 53 5.93 25.15 -7.90
C THR A 53 5.53 24.83 -6.46
N ARG A 54 6.46 25.08 -5.54
CA ARG A 54 6.23 24.95 -4.10
C ARG A 54 5.09 25.85 -3.63
N GLU A 55 5.03 27.06 -4.18
CA GLU A 55 4.01 28.05 -3.86
C GLU A 55 2.60 27.56 -4.21
N GLU A 56 2.42 27.00 -5.41
CA GLU A 56 1.16 26.39 -5.84
C GLU A 56 0.74 25.25 -4.91
N ALA A 57 1.66 24.35 -4.54
CA ALA A 57 1.38 23.27 -3.61
C ALA A 57 0.98 23.79 -2.22
N ILE A 58 1.69 24.77 -1.67
CA ILE A 58 1.36 25.36 -0.37
C ILE A 58 -0.03 26.02 -0.39
N ARG A 59 -0.34 26.78 -1.45
CA ARG A 59 -1.67 27.40 -1.62
C ARG A 59 -2.79 26.37 -1.74
N ALA A 60 -2.56 25.29 -2.49
CA ALA A 60 -3.54 24.22 -2.64
C ALA A 60 -3.77 23.44 -1.34
N SER A 61 -2.69 23.13 -0.60
CA SER A 61 -2.75 22.46 0.71
C SER A 61 -3.44 23.35 1.75
N ALA A 62 -3.13 24.65 1.80
CA ALA A 62 -3.85 25.64 2.59
C ALA A 62 -5.35 25.70 2.26
N GLY A 63 -5.71 25.64 0.97
CA GLY A 63 -7.09 25.57 0.50
C GLY A 63 -7.86 24.35 1.03
N ARG A 64 -7.19 23.19 1.14
CA ARG A 64 -7.75 21.97 1.73
C ARG A 64 -8.03 22.15 3.22
N VAL A 65 -7.07 22.68 3.98
CA VAL A 65 -7.25 22.94 5.41
C VAL A 65 -8.41 23.93 5.66
N MET A 66 -8.50 25.00 4.88
CA MET A 66 -9.63 25.95 4.98
C MET A 66 -10.99 25.29 4.67
N ARG A 67 -11.03 24.28 3.79
CA ARG A 67 -12.26 23.52 3.52
C ARG A 67 -12.61 22.62 4.71
N HIS A 68 -11.64 21.92 5.29
CA HIS A 68 -11.85 21.11 6.50
C HIS A 68 -12.31 21.97 7.69
N LEU A 69 -11.71 23.14 7.92
CA LEU A 69 -12.16 24.07 8.96
C LEU A 69 -13.62 24.50 8.79
N ARG A 70 -14.03 24.82 7.55
CA ARG A 70 -15.43 25.16 7.25
C ARG A 70 -16.39 23.99 7.51
N TYR A 71 -15.97 22.77 7.21
CA TYR A 71 -16.76 21.57 7.45
C TYR A 71 -16.86 21.26 8.95
N ALA A 72 -15.74 21.28 9.66
CA ALA A 72 -15.66 21.02 11.10
C ALA A 72 -16.50 22.01 11.93
N ARG A 73 -16.61 23.27 11.50
CA ARG A 73 -17.48 24.27 12.15
C ARG A 73 -18.98 23.95 12.05
N LYS A 74 -19.40 23.18 11.05
CA LYS A 74 -20.81 22.83 10.80
C LYS A 74 -21.24 21.52 11.43
N GLN A 75 -20.30 20.66 11.82
CA GLN A 75 -20.61 19.32 12.34
C GLN A 75 -20.80 19.36 13.86
N THR A 76 -21.95 18.87 14.33
CA THR A 76 -22.21 18.59 15.75
C THR A 76 -21.82 17.15 16.08
N GLY A 77 -21.19 16.91 17.24
CA GLY A 77 -20.89 15.56 17.73
C GLY A 77 -19.56 14.93 17.28
N TRP A 78 -18.76 15.59 16.42
CA TRP A 78 -17.46 15.06 16.04
C TRP A 78 -16.38 15.24 17.14
N PRO A 79 -15.57 14.22 17.44
CA PRO A 79 -14.55 14.25 18.50
C PRO A 79 -13.39 15.22 18.21
N HIS A 80 -13.28 15.72 16.97
CA HIS A 80 -12.23 16.64 16.51
C HIS A 80 -12.73 18.09 16.33
N ARG A 81 -13.77 18.46 17.09
CA ARG A 81 -14.35 19.81 17.05
C ARG A 81 -13.29 20.84 17.41
N ILE A 82 -13.01 21.73 16.46
CA ILE A 82 -12.16 22.89 16.68
C ILE A 82 -13.02 24.04 17.24
N SER A 83 -12.56 24.71 18.30
CA SER A 83 -13.24 25.90 18.81
C SER A 83 -13.16 27.06 17.81
N SER A 84 -14.04 28.05 17.90
CA SER A 84 -13.95 29.25 17.05
C SER A 84 -12.61 29.96 17.19
N GLU A 85 -12.09 30.06 18.41
CA GLU A 85 -10.78 30.65 18.70
C GLU A 85 -9.63 29.85 18.06
N GLN A 86 -9.65 28.52 18.18
CA GLN A 86 -8.66 27.66 17.54
C GLN A 86 -8.75 27.77 16.00
N ALA A 87 -9.95 27.86 15.43
CA ALA A 87 -10.14 28.03 14.00
C ALA A 87 -9.56 29.35 13.49
N GLU A 88 -9.75 30.45 14.22
CA GLU A 88 -9.13 31.74 13.89
C GLU A 88 -7.60 31.67 14.00
N GLY A 89 -7.07 30.97 15.01
CA GLY A 89 -5.63 30.70 15.13
C GLY A 89 -5.06 29.95 13.92
N VAL A 90 -5.73 28.89 13.46
CA VAL A 90 -5.32 28.14 12.26
C VAL A 90 -5.45 29.01 11.00
N LEU A 91 -6.50 29.82 10.86
CA LEU A 91 -6.65 30.74 9.72
C LEU A 91 -5.56 31.81 9.68
N ALA A 92 -5.17 32.37 10.82
CA ALA A 92 -4.06 33.32 10.92
C ALA A 92 -2.73 32.67 10.50
N TRP A 93 -2.46 31.46 10.99
CA TRP A 93 -1.28 30.68 10.62
C TRP A 93 -1.24 30.34 9.12
N ILE A 94 -2.37 29.93 8.52
CA ILE A 94 -2.47 29.68 7.08
C ILE A 94 -2.12 30.94 6.28
N ARG A 95 -2.69 32.09 6.65
CA ARG A 95 -2.41 33.38 5.99
C ARG A 95 -0.93 33.74 6.07
N GLN A 96 -0.31 33.56 7.24
CA GLN A 96 1.11 33.81 7.42
C GLN A 96 1.97 32.88 6.57
N THR A 97 1.65 31.59 6.54
CA THR A 97 2.37 30.58 5.75
C THR A 97 2.30 30.90 4.26
N VAL A 98 1.12 31.20 3.73
CA VAL A 98 0.94 31.57 2.32
C VAL A 98 1.67 32.88 1.99
N ALA A 99 1.65 33.87 2.89
CA ALA A 99 2.34 35.15 2.67
C ALA A 99 3.87 35.02 2.63
N ARG A 100 4.46 34.07 3.39
CA ARG A 100 5.92 33.81 3.37
C ARG A 100 6.40 33.25 2.02
N GLU A 101 5.51 32.64 1.25
CA GLU A 101 5.81 31.95 -0.01
C GLU A 101 5.51 32.79 -1.25
N ALA A 102 5.03 34.03 -1.06
CA ALA A 102 4.88 34.98 -2.15
C ALA A 102 6.21 35.17 -2.90
N PRO A 103 6.17 35.34 -4.23
CA PRO A 103 7.33 35.14 -5.10
C PRO A 103 8.49 36.06 -4.70
N ARG A 104 9.49 35.48 -4.05
CA ARG A 104 10.85 36.02 -4.04
C ARG A 104 11.46 35.61 -5.36
N VAL A 105 11.77 36.59 -6.22
CA VAL A 105 12.50 36.37 -7.47
C VAL A 105 13.72 35.51 -7.17
N ARG A 106 13.71 34.24 -7.60
CA ARG A 106 14.79 33.28 -7.33
C ARG A 106 15.43 32.93 -8.66
N ALA A 107 16.73 33.16 -8.77
CA ALA A 107 17.53 32.82 -9.94
C ALA A 107 17.49 31.30 -10.19
N VAL A 108 17.29 30.93 -11.45
CA VAL A 108 17.31 29.54 -11.92
C VAL A 108 18.73 28.98 -11.76
N PRO A 109 18.93 27.81 -11.11
CA PRO A 109 20.24 27.17 -11.06
C PRO A 109 20.67 26.73 -12.47
N PRO A 110 21.94 26.89 -12.86
CA PRO A 110 22.41 26.42 -14.17
C PRO A 110 22.31 24.90 -14.27
N ALA A 111 21.98 24.42 -15.47
CA ALA A 111 21.88 23.01 -15.79
C ALA A 111 23.22 22.30 -15.51
N VAL A 112 23.15 21.13 -14.88
CA VAL A 112 24.31 20.27 -14.64
C VAL A 112 24.66 19.60 -15.96
N GLU A 113 25.85 19.88 -16.50
CA GLU A 113 26.37 19.19 -17.69
C GLU A 113 26.65 17.71 -17.37
N GLU A 114 26.16 16.81 -18.23
CA GLU A 114 26.41 15.38 -18.10
C GLU A 114 27.91 15.06 -18.30
N PRO A 115 28.48 14.12 -17.51
CA PRO A 115 29.87 13.76 -17.63
C PRO A 115 30.15 13.05 -18.96
N VAL A 116 31.09 13.61 -19.73
CA VAL A 116 31.61 13.02 -20.97
C VAL A 116 32.22 11.64 -20.67
N VAL A 117 31.54 10.58 -21.13
CA VAL A 117 32.04 9.21 -21.06
C VAL A 117 33.18 9.06 -22.07
N VAL A 118 34.42 9.18 -21.60
CA VAL A 118 35.61 8.95 -22.43
C VAL A 118 35.79 7.45 -22.64
N ASP A 119 35.88 7.01 -23.90
CA ASP A 119 36.10 5.61 -24.26
C ASP A 119 37.46 5.09 -23.73
N ILE A 120 37.39 4.34 -22.63
CA ILE A 120 38.53 3.75 -21.92
C ILE A 120 39.23 2.70 -22.80
N HIS A 121 38.50 2.02 -23.69
CA HIS A 121 39.07 0.97 -24.55
C HIS A 121 40.00 1.56 -25.62
N ALA A 122 39.64 2.70 -26.22
CA ALA A 122 40.50 3.41 -27.17
C ALA A 122 41.83 3.84 -26.52
N LYS A 123 41.81 4.30 -25.27
CA LYS A 123 43.03 4.69 -24.53
C LYS A 123 43.93 3.49 -24.22
N ILE A 124 43.35 2.34 -23.89
CA ILE A 124 44.13 1.11 -23.64
C ILE A 124 44.84 0.64 -24.91
N SER A 125 44.14 0.63 -26.06
CA SER A 125 44.73 0.26 -27.34
C SER A 125 45.92 1.13 -27.72
N ILE A 126 45.81 2.46 -27.55
CA ILE A 126 46.90 3.41 -27.82
C ILE A 126 48.12 3.16 -26.92
N MET A 127 47.89 2.78 -25.65
CA MET A 127 48.97 2.45 -24.72
C MET A 127 49.70 1.15 -25.10
N GLU A 128 48.98 0.11 -25.52
CA GLU A 128 49.59 -1.17 -25.90
C GLU A 128 50.48 -1.03 -27.14
N ASP A 129 50.04 -0.25 -28.13
CA ASP A 129 50.86 0.10 -29.29
C ASP A 129 52.13 0.87 -28.90
N ARG A 130 52.03 1.78 -27.93
CA ARG A 130 53.19 2.54 -27.43
C ARG A 130 54.19 1.63 -26.72
N ILE A 131 53.71 0.67 -25.92
CA ILE A 131 54.58 -0.35 -25.28
C ILE A 131 55.30 -1.17 -26.32
N LEU A 132 54.59 -1.63 -27.36
CA LEU A 132 55.17 -2.43 -28.43
C LEU A 132 56.27 -1.66 -29.18
N ARG A 133 56.04 -0.37 -29.48
CA ARG A 133 57.06 0.50 -30.09
C ARG A 133 58.29 0.67 -29.20
N CYS A 134 58.10 0.90 -27.90
CA CYS A 134 59.21 1.05 -26.96
C CYS A 134 60.04 -0.24 -26.84
N ARG A 135 59.40 -1.41 -26.76
CA ARG A 135 60.09 -2.71 -26.76
C ARG A 135 60.93 -2.93 -28.02
N LYS A 136 60.38 -2.60 -29.20
CA LYS A 136 61.11 -2.69 -30.46
C LYS A 136 62.30 -1.73 -30.50
N ALA A 137 62.20 -0.54 -29.90
CA ALA A 137 63.30 0.40 -29.80
C ALA A 137 64.41 -0.12 -28.88
N VAL A 138 64.06 -0.65 -27.70
CA VAL A 138 65.03 -1.27 -26.77
C VAL A 138 65.78 -2.42 -27.46
N ALA A 139 65.05 -3.36 -28.08
CA ALA A 139 65.65 -4.51 -28.77
C ALA A 139 66.57 -4.12 -29.94
N ARG A 140 66.33 -2.96 -30.59
CA ARG A 140 67.22 -2.44 -31.64
C ARG A 140 68.51 -1.87 -31.08
N GLU A 141 68.46 -1.25 -29.90
CA GLU A 141 69.63 -0.67 -29.26
C GLU A 141 70.46 -1.73 -28.52
N GLU A 142 69.83 -2.81 -28.00
CA GLU A 142 70.53 -3.99 -27.47
C GLU A 142 71.48 -4.62 -28.50
N LYS A 143 71.05 -4.68 -29.77
CA LYS A 143 71.89 -5.20 -30.87
C LYS A 143 73.10 -4.32 -31.21
N LYS A 144 73.12 -3.08 -30.72
CA LYS A 144 74.20 -2.11 -30.92
C LYS A 144 75.07 -1.94 -29.67
N ALA A 145 74.79 -2.68 -28.60
CA ALA A 145 75.56 -2.60 -27.37
C ALA A 145 77.02 -2.99 -27.65
N THR A 146 77.94 -2.19 -27.12
CA THR A 146 79.37 -2.48 -27.19
C THR A 146 79.71 -3.70 -26.31
N PRO A 147 80.86 -4.36 -26.54
CA PRO A 147 81.29 -5.54 -25.76
C PRO A 147 81.29 -5.31 -24.24
N ASP A 148 81.41 -4.06 -23.81
CA ASP A 148 81.42 -3.65 -22.40
C ASP A 148 80.01 -3.64 -21.75
N GLY A 149 78.97 -4.05 -22.48
CA GLY A 149 77.61 -4.21 -21.96
C GLY A 149 76.85 -2.91 -21.68
N GLY A 150 77.41 -1.76 -22.05
CA GLY A 150 76.80 -0.45 -21.85
C GLY A 150 75.77 -0.11 -22.93
N PHE A 151 74.55 0.23 -22.52
CA PHE A 151 73.60 0.88 -23.43
C PHE A 151 74.09 2.29 -23.77
N CYS A 152 74.04 2.63 -25.06
CA CYS A 152 74.18 4.01 -25.51
C CYS A 152 73.07 4.88 -24.90
N GLU A 153 73.25 6.20 -24.92
CA GLU A 153 72.30 7.17 -24.36
C GLU A 153 70.87 6.98 -24.92
N ARG A 154 70.74 6.58 -26.20
CA ARG A 154 69.44 6.27 -26.83
C ARG A 154 68.79 5.02 -26.25
N GLY A 155 69.59 3.99 -25.94
CA GLY A 155 69.11 2.78 -25.26
C GLY A 155 68.57 3.08 -23.87
N ARG A 156 69.27 3.92 -23.09
CA ARG A 156 68.81 4.35 -21.75
C ARG A 156 67.52 5.17 -21.82
N ALA A 157 67.40 6.07 -22.81
CA ALA A 157 66.18 6.83 -23.02
C ALA A 157 64.98 5.94 -23.41
N ALA A 158 65.20 4.92 -24.26
CA ALA A 158 64.16 3.96 -24.63
C ALA A 158 63.69 3.10 -23.45
N ILE A 159 64.60 2.71 -22.55
CA ILE A 159 64.28 1.96 -21.32
C ILE A 159 63.47 2.84 -20.35
N ALA A 160 63.87 4.11 -20.17
CA ALA A 160 63.15 5.05 -19.30
C ALA A 160 61.71 5.31 -19.79
N GLU A 161 61.54 5.50 -21.11
CA GLU A 161 60.22 5.68 -21.71
C GLU A 161 59.35 4.41 -21.60
N LEU A 162 59.93 3.22 -21.80
CA LEU A 162 59.22 1.96 -21.58
C LEU A 162 58.75 1.82 -20.13
N SER A 163 59.60 2.18 -19.16
CA SER A 163 59.24 2.15 -17.73
C SER A 163 58.04 3.05 -17.45
N LYS A 164 58.05 4.30 -17.95
CA LYS A 164 56.97 5.28 -17.77
C LYS A 164 55.63 4.78 -18.32
N VAL A 165 55.64 4.18 -19.52
CA VAL A 165 54.41 3.66 -20.14
C VAL A 165 53.88 2.42 -19.39
N LEU A 166 54.77 1.58 -18.85
CA LEU A 166 54.38 0.43 -18.02
C LEU A 166 53.75 0.86 -16.69
N ASP A 167 54.26 1.93 -16.06
CA ASP A 167 53.68 2.48 -14.83
C ASP A 167 52.28 3.08 -15.07
N MET A 168 52.10 3.78 -16.19
CA MET A 168 50.77 4.27 -16.62
C MET A 168 49.78 3.12 -16.87
N ARG A 169 50.24 2.00 -17.45
CA ARG A 169 49.40 0.80 -17.64
C ARG A 169 49.00 0.16 -16.31
N LYS A 170 49.92 0.07 -15.34
CA LYS A 170 49.61 -0.44 -13.99
C LYS A 170 48.56 0.42 -13.28
N ALA A 171 48.70 1.74 -13.34
CA ALA A 171 47.70 2.66 -12.77
C ALA A 171 46.32 2.50 -13.45
N SER A 172 46.30 2.28 -14.76
CA SER A 172 45.06 2.07 -15.53
C SER A 172 44.44 0.70 -15.30
N ALA A 173 45.24 -0.34 -15.04
CA ALA A 173 44.74 -1.69 -14.74
C ALA A 173 43.91 -1.72 -13.44
N GLY A 174 44.29 -0.93 -12.43
CA GLY A 174 43.47 -0.77 -11.22
C GLY A 174 42.09 -0.15 -11.49
N ILE A 175 41.97 0.70 -12.52
CA ILE A 175 40.70 1.29 -12.95
C ILE A 175 39.86 0.25 -13.72
N VAL A 176 40.49 -0.54 -14.60
CA VAL A 176 39.81 -1.61 -15.34
C VAL A 176 39.28 -2.67 -14.40
N ASP A 177 40.00 -3.02 -13.33
CA ASP A 177 39.55 -4.00 -12.34
C ASP A 177 38.32 -3.50 -11.55
N VAL A 178 38.26 -2.19 -11.26
CA VAL A 178 37.08 -1.53 -10.67
C VAL A 178 35.90 -1.49 -11.65
N VAL A 179 36.17 -1.30 -12.95
CA VAL A 179 35.15 -1.29 -14.01
C VAL A 179 34.67 -2.70 -14.36
N GLN A 180 35.54 -3.72 -14.34
CA GLN A 180 35.20 -5.11 -14.62
C GLN A 180 34.52 -5.81 -13.43
N LYS A 181 34.87 -5.46 -12.18
CA LYS A 181 34.03 -5.81 -11.02
C LYS A 181 32.64 -5.14 -11.06
N LYS A 182 32.48 -4.10 -11.88
CA LYS A 182 31.20 -3.47 -12.23
C LYS A 182 30.62 -3.95 -13.57
N ALA A 183 31.25 -4.90 -14.27
CA ALA A 183 30.68 -5.47 -15.49
C ALA A 183 29.32 -6.10 -15.11
N PRO A 184 28.23 -5.77 -15.82
CA PRO A 184 26.91 -6.21 -15.45
C PRO A 184 26.87 -7.73 -15.56
N ARG A 185 26.84 -8.43 -14.41
CA ARG A 185 26.42 -9.83 -14.36
C ARG A 185 25.13 -9.92 -15.18
N LYS A 186 25.02 -10.89 -16.11
CA LYS A 186 23.77 -11.17 -16.83
C LYS A 186 22.66 -11.20 -15.78
N LYS A 187 21.82 -10.15 -15.74
CA LYS A 187 20.76 -10.04 -14.75
C LYS A 187 19.86 -11.24 -15.00
N LYS A 188 19.60 -12.02 -13.96
CA LYS A 188 18.54 -13.02 -14.03
C LYS A 188 17.26 -12.29 -14.48
N PRO A 189 16.46 -12.87 -15.37
CA PRO A 189 15.18 -12.29 -15.73
C PRO A 189 14.37 -12.04 -14.45
N SER A 190 13.73 -10.87 -14.36
CA SER A 190 12.83 -10.55 -13.25
C SER A 190 11.62 -11.47 -13.26
N ILE A 191 10.97 -11.66 -12.11
CA ILE A 191 9.70 -12.38 -12.02
C ILE A 191 8.70 -11.75 -12.99
N GLY A 192 8.61 -10.42 -13.04
CA GLY A 192 7.74 -9.73 -13.97
C GLY A 192 8.00 -10.07 -15.45
N SER A 193 9.27 -10.20 -15.85
CA SER A 193 9.61 -10.59 -17.23
C SER A 193 9.24 -12.05 -17.54
N LEU A 194 9.38 -12.94 -16.56
CA LEU A 194 9.00 -14.35 -16.70
C LEU A 194 7.48 -14.51 -16.79
N LEU A 195 6.73 -13.79 -15.96
CA LEU A 195 5.26 -13.76 -16.01
C LEU A 195 4.75 -13.19 -17.34
N ALA A 196 5.31 -12.07 -17.80
CA ALA A 196 4.94 -11.48 -19.08
C ALA A 196 5.17 -12.43 -20.26
N ALA A 197 6.28 -13.18 -20.25
CA ALA A 197 6.57 -14.20 -21.26
C ALA A 197 5.55 -15.36 -21.26
N ALA A 198 4.86 -15.58 -20.15
CA ALA A 198 3.80 -16.56 -20.00
C ALA A 198 2.39 -16.00 -20.25
N GLY A 199 2.28 -14.76 -20.75
CA GLY A 199 0.99 -14.10 -21.00
C GLY A 199 0.33 -13.51 -19.75
N LEU A 200 1.06 -13.41 -18.64
CA LEU A 200 0.57 -12.85 -17.38
C LEU A 200 1.08 -11.41 -17.23
N ALA A 201 0.16 -10.45 -17.18
CA ALA A 201 0.52 -9.05 -17.05
C ALA A 201 0.59 -8.63 -15.58
N LEU A 202 1.71 -8.03 -15.16
CA LEU A 202 1.73 -7.29 -13.90
C LEU A 202 1.06 -5.95 -14.11
N VAL A 203 0.00 -5.69 -13.37
CA VAL A 203 -0.73 -4.43 -13.45
C VAL A 203 -0.56 -3.68 -12.15
N ASP A 204 -0.10 -2.44 -12.31
CA ASP A 204 -0.02 -1.47 -11.24
C ASP A 204 -1.42 -0.93 -10.91
N ARG A 205 -2.25 -1.80 -10.35
CA ARG A 205 -3.44 -1.39 -9.61
C ARG A 205 -3.09 -1.46 -8.15
N TYR A 206 -2.33 -0.48 -7.68
CA TYR A 206 -2.08 -0.32 -6.27
C TYR A 206 -3.45 -0.10 -5.59
N THR A 207 -4.01 -1.14 -4.97
CA THR A 207 -5.15 -1.01 -4.03
C THR A 207 -4.64 -0.71 -2.61
N GLY A 208 -3.51 -0.02 -2.52
CA GLY A 208 -2.84 0.37 -1.29
C GLY A 208 -1.66 -0.51 -0.89
N ASP A 209 -1.51 -1.73 -1.43
CA ASP A 209 -0.46 -2.64 -0.95
C ASP A 209 0.25 -3.52 -2.02
N HIS A 210 -0.32 -3.89 -3.20
CA HIS A 210 0.28 -4.88 -4.14
C HIS A 210 0.02 -4.61 -5.64
N TYR A 211 0.84 -5.22 -6.49
CA TYR A 211 0.54 -5.40 -7.91
C TYR A 211 -0.34 -6.63 -8.12
N LEU A 212 -1.29 -6.49 -9.04
CA LEU A 212 -2.15 -7.58 -9.48
C LEU A 212 -1.49 -8.30 -10.66
N VAL A 213 -1.70 -9.60 -10.75
CA VAL A 213 -1.40 -10.35 -11.97
C VAL A 213 -2.71 -10.42 -12.74
N GLU A 214 -2.81 -9.73 -13.86
CA GLU A 214 -3.95 -9.86 -14.76
C GLU A 214 -3.77 -11.08 -15.67
N TRP A 215 -4.90 -11.73 -15.92
CA TRP A 215 -5.04 -12.89 -16.80
C TRP A 215 -6.35 -12.75 -17.57
N ASP A 216 -6.30 -13.03 -18.87
CA ASP A 216 -7.40 -12.89 -19.82
C ASP A 216 -8.30 -14.14 -19.91
N GLY A 217 -7.99 -15.17 -19.11
CA GLY A 217 -8.81 -16.38 -19.02
C GLY A 217 -10.16 -16.15 -18.32
N GLU A 218 -11.01 -17.16 -18.43
CA GLU A 218 -12.31 -17.17 -17.76
C GLU A 218 -12.13 -17.25 -16.24
N ILE A 219 -12.74 -16.32 -15.53
CA ILE A 219 -12.67 -16.24 -14.08
C ILE A 219 -13.95 -16.87 -13.52
N PRO A 220 -13.86 -17.90 -12.65
CA PRO A 220 -15.02 -18.69 -12.23
C PRO A 220 -16.14 -17.87 -11.57
N ASN A 221 -15.77 -16.82 -10.80
CA ASN A 221 -16.71 -15.97 -10.08
C ASN A 221 -16.11 -14.56 -9.84
N PRO A 222 -16.89 -13.56 -9.35
CA PRO A 222 -16.40 -12.20 -9.25
C PRO A 222 -15.46 -11.95 -8.06
N SER A 223 -15.16 -12.96 -7.25
CA SER A 223 -14.31 -12.81 -6.08
C SER A 223 -12.94 -12.24 -6.45
N SER A 224 -12.51 -11.19 -5.74
CA SER A 224 -11.18 -10.63 -5.93
C SER A 224 -10.05 -11.64 -5.67
N VAL A 225 -10.29 -12.67 -4.85
CA VAL A 225 -9.34 -13.76 -4.58
C VAL A 225 -9.20 -14.70 -5.77
N ASN A 226 -10.28 -15.04 -6.47
CA ASN A 226 -10.21 -15.84 -7.71
C ASN A 226 -9.66 -15.02 -8.88
N ARG A 227 -10.00 -13.73 -8.95
CA ARG A 227 -9.44 -12.82 -9.96
C ARG A 227 -7.94 -12.59 -9.79
N ASN A 228 -7.46 -12.67 -8.54
CA ASN A 228 -6.07 -12.38 -8.18
C ASN A 228 -5.56 -13.42 -7.17
N PRO A 229 -5.34 -14.68 -7.62
CA PRO A 229 -4.94 -15.78 -6.75
C PRO A 229 -3.49 -15.65 -6.26
N MET A 230 -2.73 -14.68 -6.81
CA MET A 230 -1.33 -14.44 -6.48
C MET A 230 -1.11 -12.98 -6.06
N SER A 231 -0.13 -12.77 -5.19
CA SER A 231 0.33 -11.44 -4.77
C SER A 231 1.79 -11.25 -5.16
N TYR A 232 2.05 -10.25 -5.98
CA TYR A 232 3.41 -9.85 -6.36
C TYR A 232 3.94 -8.76 -5.42
N VAL A 233 5.19 -8.92 -5.01
CA VAL A 233 5.91 -8.00 -4.13
C VAL A 233 7.18 -7.57 -4.83
N PRO A 234 7.37 -6.27 -5.10
CA PRO A 234 8.59 -5.80 -5.73
C PRO A 234 9.79 -5.94 -4.80
N ALA A 235 10.98 -6.07 -5.38
CA ALA A 235 12.24 -6.15 -4.63
C ALA A 235 12.44 -5.00 -3.62
N SER A 236 11.87 -3.81 -3.89
CA SER A 236 11.96 -2.64 -3.00
C SER A 236 11.22 -2.81 -1.67
N GLU A 237 10.30 -3.77 -1.58
CA GLU A 237 9.49 -4.03 -0.38
C GLU A 237 9.93 -5.30 0.37
N CYS A 238 10.90 -6.04 -0.17
CA CYS A 238 11.42 -7.26 0.45
C CYS A 238 12.75 -6.98 1.16
N ASP A 239 12.90 -7.46 2.40
CA ASP A 239 14.13 -7.28 3.20
C ASP A 239 15.39 -7.85 2.51
N ASP A 240 15.22 -8.87 1.66
CA ASP A 240 16.31 -9.50 0.90
C ASP A 240 16.58 -8.84 -0.46
N GLY A 241 15.84 -7.79 -0.80
CA GLY A 241 15.96 -7.05 -2.06
C GLY A 241 15.60 -7.88 -3.30
N ARG A 242 14.79 -8.95 -3.15
CA ARG A 242 14.37 -9.81 -4.25
C ARG A 242 12.87 -9.71 -4.46
N GLU A 243 12.44 -9.73 -5.71
CA GLU A 243 11.03 -9.83 -6.06
C GLU A 243 10.45 -11.15 -5.53
N GLN A 244 9.21 -11.11 -5.08
CA GLN A 244 8.51 -12.29 -4.60
C GLN A 244 7.12 -12.39 -5.24
N LEU A 245 6.68 -13.63 -5.46
CA LEU A 245 5.33 -13.95 -5.90
C LEU A 245 4.81 -15.01 -4.94
N TRP A 246 3.66 -14.74 -4.34
CA TRP A 246 3.06 -15.59 -3.32
C TRP A 246 1.67 -16.03 -3.73
N LEU A 247 1.29 -17.23 -3.34
CA LEU A 247 -0.08 -17.71 -3.44
C LEU A 247 -0.92 -17.09 -2.32
N VAL A 248 -2.10 -16.59 -2.67
CA VAL A 248 -3.02 -15.91 -1.73
C VAL A 248 -3.69 -16.90 -0.79
N HIS A 249 -4.05 -18.09 -1.27
CA HIS A 249 -4.70 -19.15 -0.51
C HIS A 249 -4.28 -20.53 -1.03
N GLU A 250 -4.12 -21.52 -0.14
CA GLU A 250 -3.61 -22.86 -0.51
C GLU A 250 -4.50 -23.58 -1.55
N SER A 251 -5.82 -23.45 -1.43
CA SER A 251 -6.77 -24.09 -2.34
C SER A 251 -6.76 -23.51 -3.77
N LEU A 252 -6.01 -22.42 -4.01
CA LEU A 252 -5.82 -21.84 -5.33
C LEU A 252 -4.58 -22.40 -6.05
N ALA A 253 -3.88 -23.38 -5.48
CA ALA A 253 -2.69 -23.97 -6.08
C ALA A 253 -2.94 -24.53 -7.50
N GLU A 254 -4.14 -25.04 -7.74
CA GLU A 254 -4.57 -25.59 -9.04
C GLU A 254 -5.31 -24.55 -9.90
N HIS A 255 -5.33 -23.28 -9.50
CA HIS A 255 -5.92 -22.22 -10.31
C HIS A 255 -5.13 -22.07 -11.63
N PRO A 256 -5.76 -21.98 -12.81
CA PRO A 256 -5.03 -21.98 -14.09
C PRO A 256 -3.96 -20.90 -14.20
N GLN A 257 -4.26 -19.70 -13.69
CA GLN A 257 -3.31 -18.60 -13.61
C GLN A 257 -2.07 -18.92 -12.75
N VAL A 258 -2.25 -19.65 -11.65
CA VAL A 258 -1.16 -20.09 -10.76
C VAL A 258 -0.31 -21.13 -11.48
N THR A 259 -0.95 -22.10 -12.14
CA THR A 259 -0.25 -23.12 -12.95
C THR A 259 0.64 -22.49 -14.02
N LEU A 260 0.13 -21.48 -14.74
CA LEU A 260 0.91 -20.73 -15.74
C LEU A 260 2.12 -20.01 -15.11
N ALA A 261 1.92 -19.35 -13.97
CA ALA A 261 2.99 -18.65 -13.27
C ALA A 261 4.07 -19.62 -12.75
N GLU A 262 3.68 -20.75 -12.17
CA GLU A 262 4.60 -21.77 -11.66
C GLU A 262 5.43 -22.41 -12.78
N ALA A 263 4.81 -22.68 -13.92
CA ALA A 263 5.49 -23.17 -15.11
C ALA A 263 6.53 -22.15 -15.62
N ALA A 264 6.17 -20.86 -15.64
CA ALA A 264 7.07 -19.77 -16.06
C ALA A 264 8.26 -19.59 -15.10
N LEU A 265 8.03 -19.77 -13.80
CA LEU A 265 9.05 -19.60 -12.76
C LEU A 265 9.88 -20.87 -12.53
N GLY A 266 9.42 -22.03 -13.01
CA GLY A 266 10.05 -23.33 -12.78
C GLY A 266 10.00 -23.78 -11.32
N LYS A 267 9.02 -23.31 -10.54
CA LYS A 267 8.85 -23.66 -9.11
C LYS A 267 7.39 -23.52 -8.68
N ARG A 268 6.99 -24.26 -7.65
CA ARG A 268 5.71 -24.07 -6.97
C ARG A 268 5.70 -22.76 -6.17
N LEU A 269 4.56 -22.09 -6.12
CA LEU A 269 4.34 -20.93 -5.28
C LEU A 269 4.02 -21.37 -3.87
N GLU A 270 4.59 -20.64 -2.91
CA GLU A 270 4.30 -20.83 -1.50
C GLU A 270 3.12 -19.96 -1.09
N VAL A 271 2.32 -20.46 -0.14
CA VAL A 271 1.26 -19.68 0.49
C VAL A 271 1.88 -18.64 1.40
N TRP A 272 1.37 -17.42 1.34
CA TRP A 272 1.89 -16.35 2.17
C TRP A 272 1.54 -16.52 3.65
N THR A 273 2.40 -17.20 4.40
CA THR A 273 2.21 -17.46 5.84
C THR A 273 3.22 -16.75 6.74
N ARG A 274 4.32 -16.25 6.18
CA ARG A 274 5.46 -15.73 6.95
C ARG A 274 5.37 -14.22 7.21
N GLY A 275 5.56 -13.83 8.49
CA GLY A 275 5.60 -12.43 8.94
C GLY A 275 4.23 -11.81 9.23
N SER A 276 4.22 -10.64 9.86
CA SER A 276 2.99 -9.87 10.16
C SER A 276 2.25 -9.45 8.89
N LEU A 277 3.00 -9.09 7.84
CA LEU A 277 2.44 -8.72 6.54
C LEU A 277 1.74 -9.91 5.87
N GLY A 278 2.30 -11.11 5.93
CA GLY A 278 1.68 -12.32 5.35
C GLY A 278 0.37 -12.71 6.02
N ARG A 279 0.37 -12.78 7.35
CA ARG A 279 -0.85 -13.06 8.13
C ARG A 279 -1.96 -12.04 7.86
N HIS A 280 -1.63 -10.76 7.86
CA HIS A 280 -2.58 -9.70 7.54
C HIS A 280 -3.15 -9.83 6.12
N ARG A 281 -2.35 -10.29 5.14
CA ARG A 281 -2.77 -10.48 3.75
C ARG A 281 -3.67 -11.70 3.57
N ALA A 282 -3.35 -12.83 4.19
CA ALA A 282 -4.22 -14.00 4.21
C ALA A 282 -5.59 -13.69 4.86
N THR A 283 -5.60 -12.98 5.99
CA THR A 283 -6.84 -12.51 6.64
C THR A 283 -7.63 -11.55 5.74
N LYS A 284 -6.96 -10.59 5.08
CA LYS A 284 -7.62 -9.67 4.13
C LYS A 284 -8.22 -10.41 2.93
N ALA A 285 -7.57 -11.46 2.43
CA ALA A 285 -8.06 -12.23 1.30
C ALA A 285 -9.35 -12.99 1.64
N SER A 286 -9.34 -13.71 2.77
CA SER A 286 -10.52 -14.39 3.31
C SER A 286 -11.71 -13.44 3.48
N TRP A 287 -11.47 -12.27 4.09
CA TRP A 287 -12.47 -11.22 4.25
C TRP A 287 -13.02 -10.70 2.91
N ARG A 288 -12.14 -10.36 1.96
CA ARG A 288 -12.54 -9.86 0.63
C ARG A 288 -13.32 -10.90 -0.15
N HIS A 289 -12.95 -12.17 -0.05
CA HIS A 289 -13.66 -13.27 -0.70
C HIS A 289 -15.12 -13.32 -0.24
N ALA A 290 -15.35 -13.29 1.08
CA ALA A 290 -16.69 -13.25 1.65
C ALA A 290 -17.47 -11.98 1.22
N MET A 291 -16.85 -10.80 1.33
CA MET A 291 -17.48 -9.52 0.96
C MET A 291 -17.82 -9.39 -0.53
N ASP A 292 -17.04 -9.99 -1.42
CA ASP A 292 -17.32 -9.92 -2.85
C ASP A 292 -18.47 -10.83 -3.29
N LEU A 293 -18.74 -11.91 -2.54
CA LEU A 293 -19.72 -12.93 -2.91
C LEU A 293 -20.97 -12.96 -2.02
N ALA A 294 -20.99 -12.26 -0.88
CA ALA A 294 -22.13 -12.21 0.05
C ALA A 294 -23.28 -11.31 -0.45
N ASP A 295 -23.70 -11.43 -1.72
CA ASP A 295 -24.84 -10.73 -2.29
C ASP A 295 -25.85 -11.69 -2.96
N ASP A 296 -27.04 -11.19 -3.28
CA ASP A 296 -28.10 -12.02 -3.87
C ASP A 296 -27.74 -12.61 -5.24
N ASP A 297 -26.79 -11.99 -5.95
CA ASP A 297 -26.38 -12.41 -7.29
C ASP A 297 -25.35 -13.56 -7.22
N HIS A 298 -24.53 -13.61 -6.16
CA HIS A 298 -23.35 -14.49 -6.07
C HIS A 298 -23.27 -15.34 -4.80
N PHE A 299 -24.29 -15.35 -3.94
CA PHE A 299 -24.23 -16.12 -2.68
C PHE A 299 -23.98 -17.62 -2.88
N GLN A 300 -24.41 -18.20 -4.01
CA GLN A 300 -24.13 -19.61 -4.30
C GLN A 300 -22.64 -19.84 -4.53
N ASP A 301 -21.96 -18.91 -5.22
CA ASP A 301 -20.51 -18.96 -5.38
C ASP A 301 -19.82 -18.91 -4.03
N LEU A 302 -20.30 -18.08 -3.08
CA LEU A 302 -19.75 -18.02 -1.72
C LEU A 302 -19.82 -19.37 -1.01
N ILE A 303 -20.94 -20.08 -1.16
CA ILE A 303 -21.13 -21.42 -0.58
C ILE A 303 -20.16 -22.41 -1.22
N ASP A 304 -20.14 -22.45 -2.55
CA ASP A 304 -19.34 -23.41 -3.32
C ASP A 304 -17.84 -23.20 -3.08
N THR A 305 -17.42 -21.96 -2.81
CA THR A 305 -16.03 -21.59 -2.49
C THR A 305 -15.79 -21.22 -1.03
N ALA A 306 -16.64 -21.66 -0.11
CA ALA A 306 -16.53 -21.32 1.32
C ALA A 306 -15.17 -21.71 1.95
N HIS A 307 -14.48 -22.69 1.36
CA HIS A 307 -13.15 -23.13 1.75
C HIS A 307 -12.03 -22.09 1.49
N LEU A 308 -12.31 -21.00 0.77
CA LEU A 308 -11.39 -19.88 0.55
C LEU A 308 -11.53 -18.76 1.59
N THR A 309 -12.46 -18.92 2.54
CA THR A 309 -12.73 -17.94 3.59
C THR A 309 -12.98 -18.62 4.94
N THR A 310 -13.31 -17.84 5.96
CA THR A 310 -13.62 -18.36 7.30
C THR A 310 -15.08 -18.13 7.67
N PRO A 311 -15.67 -18.98 8.53
CA PRO A 311 -17.02 -18.75 9.04
C PRO A 311 -17.22 -17.37 9.69
N ALA A 312 -16.18 -16.84 10.35
CA ALA A 312 -16.23 -15.52 10.98
C ALA A 312 -16.26 -14.37 9.96
N ASP A 313 -15.49 -14.50 8.87
CA ASP A 313 -15.52 -13.53 7.77
C ASP A 313 -16.86 -13.59 7.01
N ILE A 314 -17.42 -14.79 6.83
CA ILE A 314 -18.77 -14.96 6.25
C ILE A 314 -19.84 -14.32 7.12
N ASP A 315 -19.88 -14.61 8.43
CA ASP A 315 -20.85 -14.00 9.36
C ASP A 315 -20.76 -12.46 9.32
N SER A 316 -19.53 -11.93 9.29
CA SER A 316 -19.28 -10.49 9.16
C SER A 316 -19.74 -9.92 7.81
N ALA A 317 -19.47 -10.62 6.71
CA ALA A 317 -19.84 -10.16 5.37
C ALA A 317 -21.36 -10.16 5.16
N VAL A 318 -22.03 -11.24 5.59
CA VAL A 318 -23.49 -11.36 5.58
C VAL A 318 -24.11 -10.22 6.40
N THR A 319 -23.56 -9.94 7.59
CA THR A 319 -24.01 -8.83 8.44
C THR A 319 -23.94 -7.48 7.72
N LEU A 320 -22.82 -7.15 7.07
CA LEU A 320 -22.65 -5.87 6.38
C LEU A 320 -23.52 -5.75 5.12
N HIS A 321 -23.69 -6.85 4.39
CA HIS A 321 -24.53 -6.87 3.18
C HIS A 321 -26.02 -6.84 3.51
N LEU A 322 -26.42 -7.39 4.66
CA LEU A 322 -27.74 -7.17 5.23
C LEU A 322 -27.92 -5.72 5.66
N ASP A 323 -26.92 -5.03 6.20
CA ASP A 323 -27.03 -3.63 6.63
C ASP A 323 -27.05 -2.61 5.47
N GLY A 324 -26.74 -3.03 4.24
CA GLY A 324 -26.72 -2.12 3.08
C GLY A 324 -25.49 -1.23 3.00
N TRP A 325 -24.39 -1.66 3.65
CA TRP A 325 -23.11 -0.96 3.65
C TRP A 325 -22.35 -1.03 2.30
N ASP A 326 -22.84 -1.77 1.31
CA ASP A 326 -22.17 -1.89 0.00
C ASP A 326 -22.12 -0.53 -0.72
N HIS A 327 -20.95 0.10 -0.68
CA HIS A 327 -20.67 1.36 -1.34
C HIS A 327 -20.78 1.28 -2.87
N ARG A 328 -20.83 0.09 -3.48
CA ARG A 328 -20.86 -0.12 -4.93
C ARG A 328 -22.25 -0.02 -5.55
N LYS A 329 -23.30 -0.49 -4.86
CA LYS A 329 -24.68 -0.57 -5.40
C LYS A 329 -25.61 0.55 -4.91
N GLY A 330 -25.04 1.61 -4.30
CA GLY A 330 -25.80 2.61 -3.55
C GLY A 330 -26.24 2.03 -2.20
N ARG A 331 -26.68 2.88 -1.25
CA ARG A 331 -27.06 2.43 0.10
C ARG A 331 -28.36 1.60 0.07
N LYS A 332 -28.25 0.35 -0.32
CA LYS A 332 -29.32 -0.66 -0.38
C LYS A 332 -28.71 -1.99 0.06
N PRO A 333 -29.48 -2.84 0.77
CA PRO A 333 -29.03 -4.18 1.05
C PRO A 333 -28.72 -4.92 -0.25
N ALA A 334 -27.52 -5.49 -0.31
CA ALA A 334 -27.08 -6.31 -1.42
C ALA A 334 -27.50 -7.78 -1.24
N LEU A 335 -27.92 -8.16 -0.02
CA LEU A 335 -28.29 -9.52 0.36
C LEU A 335 -29.67 -9.55 1.02
N SER A 336 -30.54 -10.43 0.53
CA SER A 336 -31.85 -10.70 1.10
C SER A 336 -31.74 -11.59 2.36
N ILE A 337 -32.73 -11.49 3.26
CA ILE A 337 -32.80 -12.36 4.46
C ILE A 337 -32.82 -13.83 4.07
N LYS A 338 -33.56 -14.18 3.00
CA LYS A 338 -33.68 -15.56 2.52
C LYS A 338 -32.31 -16.14 2.13
N ASN A 339 -31.54 -15.40 1.33
CA ASN A 339 -30.23 -15.88 0.91
C ASN A 339 -29.20 -15.82 2.04
N ALA A 340 -29.29 -14.83 2.93
CA ALA A 340 -28.48 -14.78 4.14
C ALA A 340 -28.64 -16.03 5.01
N ARG A 341 -29.88 -16.47 5.29
CA ARG A 341 -30.13 -17.72 6.03
C ARG A 341 -29.49 -18.91 5.33
N ARG A 342 -29.67 -19.01 4.02
CA ARG A 342 -29.11 -20.10 3.22
C ARG A 342 -27.58 -20.18 3.31
N ILE A 343 -26.88 -19.06 3.23
CA ILE A 343 -25.41 -19.00 3.41
C ILE A 343 -25.03 -19.53 4.81
N LEU A 344 -25.66 -19.02 5.86
CA LEU A 344 -25.30 -19.36 7.24
C LEU A 344 -25.62 -20.82 7.56
N ASP A 345 -26.76 -21.34 7.07
CA ASP A 345 -27.20 -22.72 7.24
C ASP A 345 -26.26 -23.70 6.52
N GLU A 346 -25.94 -23.46 5.25
CA GLU A 346 -25.12 -24.39 4.45
C GLU A 346 -23.66 -24.43 4.91
N ILE A 347 -23.10 -23.28 5.32
CA ILE A 347 -21.69 -23.20 5.74
C ILE A 347 -21.54 -23.50 7.24
N GLY A 348 -22.62 -23.47 8.01
CA GLY A 348 -22.57 -23.52 9.48
C GLY A 348 -21.90 -22.28 10.07
N ALA A 349 -21.96 -21.15 9.37
CA ALA A 349 -21.34 -19.89 9.80
C ALA A 349 -22.22 -19.22 10.85
N GLY A 350 -21.74 -19.22 12.10
CA GLY A 350 -22.55 -18.84 13.26
C GLY A 350 -23.63 -19.89 13.54
N CYS A 351 -23.66 -20.45 14.74
CA CYS A 351 -24.76 -21.33 15.12
C CYS A 351 -26.04 -20.49 15.25
N GLU A 352 -27.13 -20.90 14.60
CA GLU A 352 -28.44 -20.30 14.86
C GLU A 352 -28.74 -20.49 16.35
N ILE A 353 -28.74 -19.39 17.09
CA ILE A 353 -28.91 -19.44 18.55
C ILE A 353 -30.36 -19.80 18.82
N HIS A 354 -30.60 -20.91 19.54
CA HIS A 354 -31.94 -21.44 19.85
C HIS A 354 -32.90 -20.41 20.48
N SER A 355 -32.38 -19.37 21.11
CA SER A 355 -33.16 -18.25 21.67
C SER A 355 -33.59 -17.19 20.64
N ARG A 356 -33.48 -17.47 19.33
CA ARG A 356 -33.63 -16.49 18.23
C ARG A 356 -32.76 -15.24 18.46
N SER A 357 -31.54 -15.47 18.96
CA SER A 357 -30.57 -14.42 19.28
C SER A 357 -31.08 -13.35 20.27
N ARG A 358 -32.13 -13.60 21.05
CA ARG A 358 -32.71 -12.60 21.97
C ARG A 358 -31.69 -12.04 22.95
N GLU A 359 -30.80 -12.88 23.48
CA GLU A 359 -29.73 -12.44 24.37
C GLU A 359 -28.80 -11.43 23.71
N LEU A 360 -28.47 -11.61 22.43
CA LEU A 360 -27.64 -10.67 21.67
C LEU A 360 -28.40 -9.38 21.32
N ILE A 361 -29.67 -9.50 20.91
CA ILE A 361 -30.53 -8.35 20.54
C ILE A 361 -30.75 -7.42 21.73
N TYR A 362 -31.11 -7.97 22.89
CA TYR A 362 -31.39 -7.19 24.10
C TYR A 362 -30.11 -6.87 24.90
N GLY A 363 -29.07 -7.71 24.81
CA GLY A 363 -27.79 -7.57 25.52
C GLY A 363 -26.78 -6.66 24.81
N ASP A 364 -25.55 -7.15 24.60
CA ASP A 364 -24.42 -6.36 24.07
C ASP A 364 -24.07 -6.65 22.60
N GLY A 365 -24.90 -7.44 21.90
CA GLY A 365 -24.71 -7.79 20.49
C GLY A 365 -24.88 -6.60 19.54
N LEU A 366 -25.64 -5.59 19.98
CA LEU A 366 -25.85 -4.32 19.28
C LEU A 366 -25.20 -3.18 20.06
N GLN A 367 -24.22 -2.52 19.44
CA GLN A 367 -23.61 -1.31 19.99
C GLN A 367 -24.45 -0.08 19.65
N VAL A 368 -24.84 0.68 20.68
CA VAL A 368 -25.64 1.90 20.54
C VAL A 368 -24.74 3.12 20.72
N SER A 369 -24.54 3.91 19.66
CA SER A 369 -23.83 5.19 19.74
C SER A 369 -24.82 6.35 19.83
N PRO A 370 -24.56 7.39 20.65
CA PRO A 370 -25.45 8.56 20.72
C PRO A 370 -25.61 9.24 19.36
N GLY A 371 -26.79 9.09 18.78
CA GLY A 371 -27.33 10.00 17.78
C GLY A 371 -27.18 9.64 16.30
N ILE A 372 -26.49 8.57 15.86
CA ILE A 372 -26.33 8.38 14.40
C ILE A 372 -26.54 6.95 13.86
N GLU A 373 -25.88 5.86 14.27
CA GLU A 373 -25.99 4.58 13.53
C GLU A 373 -25.76 3.37 14.46
N TYR A 374 -26.46 2.26 14.21
CA TYR A 374 -26.28 0.99 14.93
C TYR A 374 -25.32 0.10 14.15
N TYR A 375 -24.22 -0.28 14.78
CA TYR A 375 -23.26 -1.20 14.17
C TYR A 375 -23.36 -2.56 14.87
N PRO A 376 -23.67 -3.62 14.13
CA PRO A 376 -23.50 -4.97 14.63
C PRO A 376 -22.01 -5.15 14.98
N ARG A 377 -21.70 -5.70 16.16
CA ARG A 377 -20.29 -5.95 16.51
C ARG A 377 -19.74 -7.06 15.61
N ASN A 378 -18.47 -6.98 15.23
CA ASN A 378 -17.80 -8.09 14.56
C ASN A 378 -17.60 -9.25 15.56
N ARG A 379 -18.61 -10.11 15.67
CA ARG A 379 -18.68 -11.29 16.54
C ARG A 379 -19.51 -12.35 15.85
N ILE A 380 -19.12 -13.62 15.99
CA ILE A 380 -19.86 -14.76 15.46
C ILE A 380 -21.31 -14.76 15.99
N GLY A 381 -22.28 -15.03 15.11
CA GLY A 381 -23.70 -15.10 15.44
C GLY A 381 -24.44 -13.77 15.31
N VAL A 382 -23.72 -12.71 14.90
CA VAL A 382 -24.32 -11.40 14.69
C VAL A 382 -25.14 -11.37 13.40
N ALA A 383 -24.77 -12.14 12.38
CA ALA A 383 -25.61 -12.30 11.19
C ALA A 383 -26.99 -12.88 11.54
N TRP A 384 -27.01 -13.95 12.34
CA TRP A 384 -28.25 -14.54 12.86
C TRP A 384 -29.05 -13.56 13.71
N MET A 385 -28.39 -12.79 14.58
CA MET A 385 -29.03 -11.74 15.36
C MET A 385 -29.71 -10.69 14.47
N VAL A 386 -29.05 -10.25 13.39
CA VAL A 386 -29.64 -9.30 12.43
C VAL A 386 -30.83 -9.92 11.70
N ILE A 387 -30.71 -11.17 11.24
CA ILE A 387 -31.81 -11.92 10.60
C ILE A 387 -33.02 -12.00 11.53
N HIS A 388 -32.85 -12.53 12.74
CA HIS A 388 -33.93 -12.65 13.73
C HIS A 388 -34.54 -11.29 14.08
N GLY A 389 -33.71 -10.27 14.27
CA GLY A 389 -34.17 -8.93 14.57
C GLY A 389 -35.03 -8.33 13.45
N LEU A 390 -34.65 -8.52 12.18
CA LEU A 390 -35.42 -8.07 11.03
C LEU A 390 -36.71 -8.87 10.85
N GLU A 391 -36.67 -10.20 11.02
CA GLU A 391 -37.85 -11.08 10.93
C GLU A 391 -38.88 -10.77 12.02
N ASP A 392 -38.43 -10.52 13.24
CA ASP A 392 -39.28 -10.25 14.40
C ASP A 392 -39.74 -8.77 14.46
N GLY A 393 -39.33 -7.94 13.50
CA GLY A 393 -39.64 -6.51 13.46
C GLY A 393 -38.98 -5.68 14.58
N LEU A 394 -38.00 -6.27 15.27
CA LEU A 394 -37.22 -5.63 16.32
C LEU A 394 -36.15 -4.68 15.74
N LEU A 395 -35.65 -5.02 14.56
CA LEU A 395 -34.81 -4.21 13.70
C LEU A 395 -35.59 -3.81 12.45
N ILE A 396 -35.39 -2.59 11.97
CA ILE A 396 -36.06 -2.06 10.77
C ILE A 396 -35.04 -1.44 9.84
N ARG A 397 -35.37 -1.40 8.55
CA ARG A 397 -34.56 -0.74 7.51
C ARG A 397 -35.05 0.69 7.31
N GLU A 398 -34.16 1.66 7.42
CA GLU A 398 -34.47 3.04 7.05
C GLU A 398 -34.43 3.24 5.53
N ARG A 399 -34.84 4.44 5.09
CA ARG A 399 -34.97 4.78 3.66
C ARG A 399 -33.64 4.69 2.91
N ASP A 400 -32.53 4.86 3.60
CA ASP A 400 -31.17 4.74 3.09
C ASP A 400 -30.54 3.37 3.36
N GLY A 401 -31.33 2.35 3.73
CA GLY A 401 -30.93 0.95 3.75
C GLY A 401 -30.33 0.46 5.08
N PHE A 402 -29.88 1.37 5.95
CA PHE A 402 -29.31 1.03 7.26
C PHE A 402 -30.32 0.35 8.17
N ILE A 403 -29.81 -0.54 9.01
CA ILE A 403 -30.58 -1.22 10.02
C ILE A 403 -30.56 -0.39 11.32
N VAL A 404 -31.75 -0.10 11.83
CA VAL A 404 -31.94 0.60 13.11
C VAL A 404 -32.86 -0.21 14.03
N LEU A 405 -32.87 0.12 15.33
CA LEU A 405 -33.85 -0.46 16.25
C LEU A 405 -35.25 0.05 15.92
N SER A 406 -36.23 -0.83 16.02
CA SER A 406 -37.63 -0.41 16.15
C SER A 406 -37.82 0.46 17.40
N ALA A 407 -38.84 1.31 17.40
CA ALA A 407 -39.17 2.13 18.57
C ALA A 407 -39.39 1.27 19.83
N ALA A 408 -40.06 0.12 19.68
CA ALA A 408 -40.31 -0.80 20.78
C ALA A 408 -39.02 -1.41 21.35
N LEU A 409 -38.07 -1.82 20.50
CA LEU A 409 -36.79 -2.33 20.98
C LEU A 409 -35.93 -1.22 21.60
N ALA A 410 -35.96 -0.02 21.03
CA ALA A 410 -35.26 1.13 21.59
C ALA A 410 -35.77 1.48 23.00
N GLU A 411 -37.08 1.49 23.20
CA GLU A 411 -37.71 1.69 24.52
C GLU A 411 -37.34 0.59 25.50
N ALA A 412 -37.42 -0.68 25.08
CA ALA A 412 -37.05 -1.82 25.91
C ALA A 412 -35.57 -1.81 26.34
N ARG A 413 -34.68 -1.22 25.53
CA ARG A 413 -33.25 -1.10 25.85
C ARG A 413 -32.85 0.21 26.54
N ALA A 414 -33.72 1.22 26.57
CA ALA A 414 -33.43 2.51 27.20
C ALA A 414 -32.93 2.43 28.66
N PRO A 415 -33.43 1.52 29.53
CA PRO A 415 -32.94 1.40 30.90
C PRO A 415 -31.52 0.81 31.01
N MET A 416 -31.04 0.15 29.96
CA MET A 416 -29.75 -0.58 29.97
C MET A 416 -28.56 0.28 29.53
N TRP A 417 -28.80 1.52 29.10
CA TRP A 417 -27.78 2.40 28.54
C TRP A 417 -27.98 3.83 29.04
N ASP A 418 -26.91 4.49 29.48
CA ASP A 418 -26.94 5.91 29.85
C ASP A 418 -27.24 6.78 28.61
N SER A 419 -27.53 8.07 28.82
CA SER A 419 -27.76 9.04 27.73
C SER A 419 -26.56 9.22 26.77
N LYS A 420 -25.41 8.58 27.06
CA LYS A 420 -24.21 8.53 26.24
C LYS A 420 -24.00 7.15 25.59
N GLY A 421 -25.00 6.27 25.61
CA GLY A 421 -24.91 4.94 24.97
C GLY A 421 -23.88 4.04 25.66
N ARG A 422 -23.70 4.17 26.98
CA ARG A 422 -22.83 3.28 27.77
C ARG A 422 -23.68 2.46 28.75
N LYS A 423 -23.37 1.17 28.90
CA LYS A 423 -23.96 0.36 29.98
C LYS A 423 -23.70 1.08 31.32
N PRO A 424 -24.70 1.32 32.18
CA PRO A 424 -24.47 1.78 33.55
C PRO A 424 -23.39 0.88 34.15
N ALA A 425 -22.35 1.47 34.76
CA ALA A 425 -21.35 0.68 35.46
C ALA A 425 -22.10 -0.27 36.40
N GLU A 426 -21.86 -1.59 36.28
CA GLU A 426 -22.38 -2.56 37.23
C GLU A 426 -21.97 -2.05 38.61
N ILE A 427 -22.97 -1.63 39.41
CA ILE A 427 -22.74 -1.20 40.77
C ILE A 427 -22.05 -2.40 41.43
N PRO A 428 -20.81 -2.26 41.96
CA PRO A 428 -20.14 -3.36 42.62
C PRO A 428 -21.09 -3.87 43.70
N VAL A 429 -21.52 -5.13 43.57
CA VAL A 429 -22.28 -5.79 44.62
C VAL A 429 -21.37 -5.79 45.84
N GLN A 430 -21.65 -4.92 46.79
CA GLN A 430 -20.98 -4.92 48.08
C GLN A 430 -21.18 -6.33 48.65
N PRO A 431 -20.11 -7.08 48.97
CA PRO A 431 -20.27 -8.39 49.58
C PRO A 431 -21.11 -8.20 50.84
N GLU A 432 -22.22 -8.92 50.93
CA GLU A 432 -23.07 -8.92 52.10
C GLU A 432 -22.20 -9.23 53.32
N SER A 433 -22.10 -8.25 54.23
CA SER A 433 -21.46 -8.44 55.51
C SER A 433 -22.21 -9.56 56.22
N SER A 434 -21.59 -10.73 56.30
CA SER A 434 -22.14 -11.90 56.98
C SER A 434 -22.41 -11.56 58.46
N PRO A 435 -23.52 -12.03 59.03
CA PRO A 435 -23.91 -11.79 60.42
C PRO A 435 -22.98 -12.46 61.45
#